data_AF-A0A1Q3MNZ3-F1
#
_entry.id   AF-A0A1Q3MNZ3-F1
#
_cell.length_a   1.000
_cell.length_b   1.000
_cell.length_c   1.000
_cell.angle_alpha   90.00
_cell.angle_beta   90.00
_cell.angle_gamma   90.00
#
_symmetry.space_group_name_H-M   'P 1'
#
loop_
_entity.id
_entity.type
_entity.pdbx_description
1 polymer ?
#
loop_
_entity_poly.entity_id
_entity_poly.type
_entity_poly.pdbx_seq_one_letter_code
_entity_poly.pdbx_strand_id
1 'polypeptide(L)'
;MSMDLTGMGKAMAVAKVANHDLKELKKATQGFESIFLKKLFTELRSTVKDSQFGQGLGKDIYEDMFTQALADSAAKSNSLGMGQILYKQFAPRIVDQARQTFEEATKLARTQQKISSATAPEAQSTTQPEAPTSDSDTNTEEGQPLPSNR
;
A
#
# COMPACT_ATOMS: atom_id res chain seq x y z
N MET A 1 8.99 2.18 31.35
CA MET A 1 8.21 2.83 30.27
C MET A 1 7.60 1.72 29.43
N SER A 2 6.38 1.29 29.78
CA SER A 2 5.80 0.06 29.27
C SER A 2 5.19 0.28 27.88
N MET A 3 5.77 -0.34 26.86
CA MET A 3 5.15 -0.38 25.53
C MET A 3 4.05 -1.43 25.54
N ASP A 4 2.79 -0.96 25.54
CA ASP A 4 1.62 -1.83 25.45
C ASP A 4 1.56 -2.57 24.10
N LEU A 5 0.98 -3.78 24.07
CA LEU A 5 0.91 -4.65 22.89
C LEU A 5 0.23 -3.95 21.71
N THR A 6 -0.76 -3.09 22.00
CA THR A 6 -1.45 -2.23 21.02
C THR A 6 -0.48 -1.29 20.28
N GLY A 7 0.51 -0.75 20.99
CA GLY A 7 1.56 0.11 20.41
C GLY A 7 2.51 -0.66 19.50
N MET A 8 2.86 -1.89 19.88
CA MET A 8 3.71 -2.77 19.07
C MET A 8 3.05 -3.14 17.73
N GLY A 9 1.75 -3.48 17.74
CA GLY A 9 1.00 -3.76 16.51
C GLY A 9 1.00 -2.58 15.52
N LYS A 10 0.81 -1.35 16.03
CA LYS A 10 0.90 -0.12 15.23
C LYS A 10 2.30 0.10 14.67
N ALA A 11 3.35 -0.07 15.48
CA ALA A 11 4.74 0.09 15.03
C ALA A 11 5.10 -0.91 13.92
N MET A 12 4.68 -2.17 14.05
CA MET A 12 4.92 -3.22 13.05
C MET A 12 4.22 -2.93 11.71
N ALA A 13 3.01 -2.37 11.73
CA ALA A 13 2.30 -1.99 10.51
C ALA A 13 3.00 -0.85 9.75
N VAL A 14 3.40 0.22 10.45
CA VAL A 14 4.20 1.32 9.87
C VAL A 14 5.52 0.79 9.33
N ALA A 15 6.22 -0.05 10.09
CA ALA A 15 7.48 -0.64 9.67
C ALA A 15 7.33 -1.51 8.41
N LYS A 16 6.22 -2.25 8.24
CA LYS A 16 5.96 -3.05 7.05
C LYS A 16 5.80 -2.19 5.79
N VAL A 17 5.04 -1.10 5.86
CA VAL A 17 4.87 -0.15 4.74
C VAL A 17 6.19 0.52 4.41
N ALA A 18 6.88 1.09 5.40
CA ALA A 18 8.18 1.71 5.19
C ALA A 18 9.21 0.74 4.58
N ASN A 19 9.25 -0.53 5.01
CA ASN A 19 10.16 -1.53 4.42
C ASN A 19 9.84 -1.88 2.96
N HIS A 20 8.58 -1.78 2.53
CA HIS A 20 8.22 -1.95 1.12
C HIS A 20 8.71 -0.77 0.31
N ASP A 21 8.37 0.45 0.73
CA ASP A 21 8.63 1.66 -0.04
C ASP A 21 10.12 2.00 -0.07
N LEU A 22 10.89 1.65 0.97
CA LEU A 22 12.35 1.73 0.96
C LEU A 22 12.99 0.75 -0.05
N LYS A 23 12.40 -0.42 -0.30
CA LYS A 23 12.91 -1.35 -1.33
C LYS A 23 12.69 -0.79 -2.74
N GLU A 24 11.50 -0.26 -3.01
CA GLU A 24 11.23 0.37 -4.30
C GLU A 24 12.05 1.66 -4.48
N LEU A 25 12.27 2.46 -3.42
CA LEU A 25 13.21 3.59 -3.46
C LEU A 25 14.63 3.14 -3.81
N LYS A 26 15.13 2.05 -3.22
CA LYS A 26 16.46 1.51 -3.56
C LYS A 26 16.54 1.08 -5.03
N LYS A 27 15.51 0.41 -5.53
CA LYS A 27 15.42 -0.03 -6.93
C LYS A 27 15.33 1.15 -7.90
N ALA A 28 14.54 2.17 -7.59
CA ALA A 28 14.42 3.39 -8.40
C ALA A 28 15.74 4.18 -8.43
N THR A 29 16.42 4.32 -7.29
CA THR A 29 17.70 5.05 -7.21
C THR A 29 18.85 4.29 -7.88
N GLN A 30 18.86 2.95 -7.85
CA GLN A 30 19.76 2.13 -8.67
C GLN A 30 19.43 2.24 -10.17
N GLY A 31 18.15 2.26 -10.55
CA GLY A 31 17.72 2.47 -11.93
C GLY A 31 18.15 3.83 -12.50
N PHE A 32 18.07 4.88 -11.69
CA PHE A 32 18.62 6.20 -12.04
C PHE A 32 20.14 6.16 -12.28
N GLU A 33 20.90 5.51 -11.39
CA GLU A 33 22.36 5.36 -11.53
C GLU A 33 22.71 4.59 -12.83
N SER A 34 21.93 3.57 -13.21
CA SER A 34 22.08 2.85 -14.48
C SER A 34 21.82 3.76 -15.69
N ILE A 35 20.71 4.49 -15.73
CA ILE A 35 20.39 5.40 -16.86
C ILE A 35 21.48 6.46 -17.03
N PHE A 36 21.97 7.03 -15.91
CA PHE A 36 23.09 7.97 -15.93
C PHE A 36 24.37 7.33 -16.46
N LEU A 37 24.74 6.14 -15.96
CA LEU A 37 25.93 5.39 -16.40
C LEU A 37 25.85 5.05 -17.88
N LYS A 38 24.69 4.61 -18.38
CA LYS A 38 24.48 4.34 -19.80
C LYS A 38 24.76 5.59 -20.63
N LYS A 39 24.18 6.73 -20.26
CA LYS A 39 24.41 8.01 -20.94
C LYS A 39 25.89 8.42 -20.90
N LEU A 40 26.55 8.28 -19.75
CA LEU A 40 27.99 8.56 -19.61
C LEU A 40 28.84 7.68 -20.54
N PHE A 41 28.57 6.37 -20.59
CA PHE A 41 29.28 5.44 -21.48
C PHE A 41 28.99 5.71 -22.96
N THR A 42 27.75 6.10 -23.32
CA THR A 42 27.41 6.54 -24.68
C THR A 42 28.22 7.78 -25.10
N GLU A 43 28.36 8.78 -24.23
CA GLU A 43 29.20 9.95 -24.52
C GLU A 43 30.70 9.62 -24.54
N LEU A 44 31.17 8.72 -23.67
CA LEU A 44 32.56 8.26 -23.75
C LEU A 44 32.83 7.55 -25.08
N ARG A 45 31.92 6.70 -25.56
CA ARG A 45 32.00 6.07 -26.89
C ARG A 45 32.04 7.12 -28.01
N SER A 46 31.21 8.16 -27.96
CA SER A 46 31.15 9.20 -29.01
C SER A 46 32.45 10.01 -29.14
N THR A 47 33.26 10.11 -28.07
CA THR A 47 34.59 10.75 -28.11
C THR A 47 35.70 9.86 -28.67
N VAL A 48 35.55 8.53 -28.61
CA VAL A 48 36.50 7.58 -29.22
C VAL A 48 36.20 7.55 -30.72
N LYS A 49 36.96 8.35 -31.48
CA LYS A 49 36.82 8.50 -32.94
C LYS A 49 36.51 7.15 -33.60
N ASP A 50 35.42 7.11 -34.36
CA ASP A 50 35.15 6.01 -35.30
C ASP A 50 36.36 5.83 -36.22
N SER A 51 37.20 4.84 -35.93
CA SER A 51 37.99 4.21 -36.98
C SER A 51 37.00 3.72 -38.04
N GLN A 52 37.30 3.94 -39.33
CA GLN A 52 36.33 3.70 -40.42
C GLN A 52 36.10 2.19 -40.66
N PHE A 53 35.46 1.53 -39.70
CA PHE A 53 35.32 0.09 -39.62
C PHE A 53 33.88 -0.26 -39.21
N GLY A 54 33.05 -0.53 -40.22
CA GLY A 54 31.76 -1.21 -40.05
C GLY A 54 30.70 -0.45 -39.25
N GLN A 55 30.27 0.72 -39.73
CA GLN A 55 28.96 1.26 -39.32
C GLN A 55 27.86 0.32 -39.85
N GLY A 56 26.89 -0.03 -38.99
CA GLY A 56 25.80 -0.94 -39.38
C GLY A 56 24.89 -1.29 -38.21
N LEU A 57 23.59 -1.38 -38.49
CA LEU A 57 22.51 -1.51 -37.49
C LEU A 57 22.75 -2.61 -36.44
N GLY A 58 23.33 -3.75 -36.82
CA GLY A 58 23.64 -4.84 -35.89
C GLY A 58 24.72 -4.49 -34.87
N LYS A 59 25.73 -3.68 -35.23
CA LYS A 59 26.78 -3.18 -34.32
C LYS A 59 26.18 -2.20 -33.32
N ASP A 60 25.37 -1.25 -33.78
CA ASP A 60 24.76 -0.25 -32.89
C ASP A 60 23.82 -0.88 -31.87
N ILE A 61 22.98 -1.85 -32.28
CA ILE A 61 22.12 -2.62 -31.36
C ILE A 61 22.97 -3.40 -30.34
N TYR A 62 24.03 -4.07 -30.78
CA TYR A 62 24.92 -4.81 -29.87
C TYR A 62 25.61 -3.88 -28.87
N GLU A 63 26.14 -2.74 -29.33
CA GLU A 63 26.84 -1.77 -28.47
C GLU A 63 25.89 -1.09 -27.48
N ASP A 64 24.65 -0.80 -27.86
CA ASP A 64 23.62 -0.30 -26.95
C ASP A 64 23.21 -1.34 -25.89
N MET A 65 23.06 -2.61 -26.28
CA MET A 65 22.78 -3.71 -25.34
C MET A 65 23.96 -3.95 -24.38
N PHE A 66 25.19 -3.93 -24.90
CA PHE A 66 26.41 -4.05 -24.09
C PHE A 66 26.54 -2.88 -23.10
N THR A 67 26.33 -1.65 -23.56
CA THR A 67 26.39 -0.43 -22.74
C THR A 67 25.32 -0.45 -21.65
N GLN A 68 24.10 -0.90 -21.97
CA GLN A 68 23.01 -1.08 -21.00
C GLN A 68 23.38 -2.13 -19.93
N ALA A 69 23.87 -3.31 -20.34
CA ALA A 69 24.24 -4.38 -19.41
C ALA A 69 25.40 -3.97 -18.49
N LEU A 70 26.39 -3.23 -19.00
CA LEU A 70 27.49 -2.68 -18.23
C LEU A 70 26.99 -1.65 -17.20
N ALA A 71 26.13 -0.73 -17.62
CA ALA A 71 25.53 0.29 -16.75
C ALA A 71 24.67 -0.32 -15.63
N ASP A 72 23.83 -1.32 -15.96
CA ASP A 72 23.01 -2.04 -14.97
C ASP A 72 23.87 -2.81 -13.96
N SER A 73 24.98 -3.40 -14.40
CA SER A 73 25.92 -4.10 -13.51
C SER A 73 26.63 -3.13 -12.56
N ALA A 74 27.16 -2.02 -13.09
CA ALA A 74 27.84 -0.99 -12.32
C ALA A 74 26.90 -0.24 -11.34
N ALA A 75 25.64 -0.03 -11.70
CA ALA A 75 24.64 0.56 -10.81
C ALA A 75 24.24 -0.39 -9.66
N LYS A 76 24.11 -1.70 -9.94
CA LYS A 76 23.82 -2.72 -8.92
C LYS A 76 24.93 -2.86 -7.88
N SER A 77 26.19 -2.68 -8.28
CA SER A 77 27.36 -2.63 -7.39
C SER A 77 27.59 -1.25 -6.75
N ASN A 78 26.74 -0.26 -7.01
CA ASN A 78 26.86 1.12 -6.54
C ASN A 78 28.21 1.77 -6.88
N SER A 79 28.71 1.52 -8.10
CA SER A 79 30.03 1.91 -8.59
C SER A 79 30.33 3.42 -8.52
N LEU A 80 29.33 4.28 -8.79
CA LEU A 80 29.48 5.73 -8.64
C LEU A 80 28.88 6.26 -7.32
N GLY A 81 28.05 5.46 -6.65
CA GLY A 81 27.45 5.79 -5.35
C GLY A 81 26.34 6.84 -5.40
N MET A 82 25.98 7.36 -6.58
CA MET A 82 24.94 8.39 -6.72
C MET A 82 23.56 7.87 -6.31
N GLY A 83 23.20 6.63 -6.68
CA GLY A 83 21.97 5.99 -6.22
C GLY A 83 21.95 5.85 -4.70
N GLN A 84 23.10 5.59 -4.07
CA GLN A 84 23.22 5.54 -2.61
C GLN A 84 23.08 6.92 -1.94
N ILE A 85 23.54 8.00 -2.58
CA ILE A 85 23.33 9.38 -2.10
C ILE A 85 21.84 9.74 -2.16
N LEU A 86 21.19 9.53 -3.31
CA LEU A 86 19.77 9.79 -3.49
C LEU A 86 18.92 8.97 -2.51
N TYR A 87 19.24 7.68 -2.32
CA TYR A 87 18.58 6.84 -1.33
C TYR A 87 18.69 7.44 0.09
N LYS A 88 19.88 7.88 0.50
CA LYS A 88 20.09 8.50 1.83
C LYS A 88 19.30 9.80 2.01
N GLN A 89 19.09 10.57 0.95
CA GLN A 89 18.32 11.83 0.99
C GLN A 89 16.81 11.60 1.05
N PHE A 90 16.29 10.56 0.39
CA PHE A 90 14.85 10.31 0.31
C PHE A 90 14.32 9.30 1.35
N ALA A 91 15.14 8.36 1.82
CA ALA A 91 14.72 7.33 2.77
C ALA A 91 14.07 7.87 4.07
N PRO A 92 14.56 8.97 4.70
CA PRO A 92 13.90 9.54 5.87
C PRO A 92 12.46 9.99 5.56
N ARG A 93 12.26 10.64 4.40
CA ARG A 93 10.94 11.14 3.97
C ARG A 93 9.94 10.02 3.74
N ILE A 94 10.38 8.88 3.23
CA ILE A 94 9.54 7.67 3.06
C ILE A 94 9.07 7.13 4.43
N VAL A 95 9.96 7.09 5.42
CA VAL A 95 9.61 6.65 6.78
C VAL A 95 8.62 7.61 7.44
N ASP A 96 8.84 8.93 7.31
CA ASP A 96 7.93 9.95 7.83
C ASP A 96 6.55 9.88 7.15
N GLN A 97 6.52 9.71 5.82
CA GLN A 97 5.30 9.57 5.05
C GLN A 97 4.51 8.30 5.43
N ALA A 98 5.18 7.15 5.56
CA ALA A 98 4.55 5.89 5.99
C ALA A 98 3.96 5.98 7.41
N ARG A 99 4.56 6.80 8.29
CA ARG A 99 4.01 7.09 9.62
C ARG A 99 2.78 7.99 9.54
N GLN A 100 2.85 9.07 8.76
CA GLN A 100 1.75 10.03 8.61
C GLN A 100 0.50 9.39 8.01
N THR A 101 0.63 8.64 6.92
CA THR A 101 -0.49 7.94 6.27
C THR A 101 -1.14 6.92 7.19
N PHE A 102 -0.36 6.18 7.98
CA PHE A 102 -0.89 5.28 8.99
C PHE A 102 -1.63 6.03 10.11
N GLU A 103 -1.08 7.15 10.61
CA GLU A 103 -1.73 7.97 11.63
C GLU A 103 -3.07 8.56 11.14
N GLU A 104 -3.15 8.97 9.87
CA GLU A 104 -4.39 9.41 9.22
C GLU A 104 -5.41 8.27 9.08
N ALA A 105 -5.01 7.12 8.52
CA ALA A 105 -5.86 5.95 8.39
C ALA A 105 -6.41 5.47 9.75
N THR A 106 -5.60 5.53 10.82
CA THR A 106 -6.04 5.20 12.18
C THR A 106 -7.10 6.18 12.70
N LYS A 107 -6.97 7.48 12.38
CA LYS A 107 -7.96 8.50 12.78
C LYS A 107 -9.29 8.25 12.06
N LEU A 108 -9.26 8.04 10.74
CA LEU A 108 -10.45 7.76 9.93
C LEU A 108 -11.20 6.52 10.42
N ALA A 109 -10.48 5.42 10.71
CA ALA A 109 -11.08 4.20 11.25
C ALA A 109 -11.79 4.42 12.60
N ARG A 110 -11.15 5.16 13.53
CA ARG A 110 -11.75 5.50 14.84
C ARG A 110 -12.95 6.44 14.73
N THR A 111 -12.92 7.38 13.80
CA THR A 111 -14.06 8.27 13.52
C THR A 111 -15.27 7.46 13.05
N GLN A 112 -15.09 6.53 12.10
CA GLN A 112 -16.18 5.64 11.68
C GLN A 112 -16.70 4.74 12.82
N GLN A 113 -15.81 4.18 13.65
CA GLN A 113 -16.21 3.38 14.81
C GLN A 113 -17.07 4.19 15.80
N LYS A 114 -16.73 5.47 16.04
CA LYS A 114 -17.49 6.36 16.93
C LYS A 114 -18.85 6.79 16.35
N ILE A 115 -18.97 6.87 15.02
CA ILE A 115 -20.25 7.21 14.35
C ILE A 115 -21.19 5.99 14.38
N SER A 116 -20.69 4.78 14.15
CA SER A 116 -21.48 3.54 14.18
C SER A 116 -22.12 3.26 15.56
N SER A 117 -21.49 3.70 16.65
CA SER A 117 -21.99 3.51 18.02
C SER A 117 -22.94 4.61 18.52
N ALA A 118 -23.34 5.57 17.67
CA ALA A 118 -24.17 6.71 18.08
C ALA A 118 -25.66 6.60 17.69
N THR A 119 -26.05 5.54 16.97
CA THR A 119 -27.43 5.33 16.51
C THR A 119 -28.08 4.15 17.23
N ALA A 120 -28.48 4.38 18.48
CA ALA A 120 -29.41 3.51 19.21
C ALA A 120 -30.33 4.40 20.06
N PRO A 121 -31.57 4.68 19.64
CA PRO A 121 -32.52 5.37 20.49
C PRO A 121 -32.96 4.43 21.63
N GLU A 122 -33.12 5.00 22.83
CA GLU A 122 -33.65 4.28 23.98
C GLU A 122 -35.06 3.73 23.70
N ALA A 123 -35.22 2.41 23.74
CA ALA A 123 -36.50 1.78 24.03
C ALA A 123 -36.53 1.49 25.54
N GLN A 124 -37.03 2.44 26.33
CA GLN A 124 -37.12 2.29 27.78
C GLN A 124 -38.13 1.20 28.16
N SER A 125 -37.71 0.28 29.02
CA SER A 125 -38.55 -0.78 29.55
C SER A 125 -39.52 -0.22 30.61
N THR A 126 -40.81 -0.46 30.44
CA THR A 126 -41.78 -0.38 31.54
C THR A 126 -42.65 -1.64 31.50
N THR A 127 -42.85 -2.30 32.65
CA THR A 127 -43.73 -3.47 32.74
C THR A 127 -44.29 -3.61 34.16
N GLN A 128 -45.62 -3.54 34.28
CA GLN A 128 -46.46 -4.07 35.38
C GLN A 128 -46.36 -3.41 36.78
N PRO A 129 -47.30 -3.70 37.74
CA PRO A 129 -48.40 -4.71 37.76
C PRO A 129 -49.82 -4.08 37.63
N GLU A 130 -50.99 -4.71 37.84
CA GLU A 130 -51.43 -6.04 38.37
C GLU A 130 -52.43 -6.79 37.43
N ALA A 131 -53.38 -7.56 37.99
CA ALA A 131 -54.52 -8.30 37.39
C ALA A 131 -55.79 -8.07 38.29
N PRO A 132 -56.97 -8.75 38.18
CA PRO A 132 -57.43 -9.83 37.28
C PRO A 132 -58.93 -9.77 36.80
N THR A 133 -59.41 -10.86 36.17
CA THR A 133 -60.81 -11.39 36.03
C THR A 133 -61.81 -10.90 34.95
N SER A 134 -62.70 -11.85 34.60
CA SER A 134 -64.00 -11.77 33.87
C SER A 134 -63.93 -11.57 32.35
N ASP A 135 -64.25 -12.59 31.53
CA ASP A 135 -65.60 -12.95 30.99
C ASP A 135 -66.07 -11.96 29.89
N SER A 136 -66.66 -12.33 28.74
CA SER A 136 -67.12 -13.62 28.19
C SER A 136 -67.24 -13.56 26.65
N ASP A 137 -67.65 -14.69 26.04
CA ASP A 137 -68.35 -14.82 24.73
C ASP A 137 -67.58 -14.56 23.41
N THR A 138 -67.32 -15.59 22.59
CA THR A 138 -68.10 -16.09 21.41
C THR A 138 -68.05 -15.16 20.17
N ASN A 139 -68.06 -15.59 18.90
CA ASN A 139 -68.27 -16.90 18.27
C ASN A 139 -67.64 -16.94 16.84
N THR A 140 -67.63 -18.14 16.23
CA THR A 140 -67.67 -18.48 14.77
C THR A 140 -66.29 -18.53 14.09
N GLU A 141 -65.77 -19.71 13.68
CA GLU A 141 -66.05 -20.43 12.42
C GLU A 141 -65.88 -19.52 11.17
N GLU A 142 -65.16 -19.88 10.10
CA GLU A 142 -64.90 -21.20 9.50
C GLU A 142 -63.67 -21.13 8.53
N GLY A 143 -63.19 -22.27 8.00
CA GLY A 143 -62.55 -22.28 6.66
C GLY A 143 -61.01 -22.43 6.52
N GLN A 144 -60.47 -23.60 6.88
CA GLN A 144 -59.31 -24.21 6.17
C GLN A 144 -59.85 -25.18 5.09
N PRO A 145 -59.08 -25.62 4.05
CA PRO A 145 -57.64 -25.87 4.08
C PRO A 145 -56.78 -25.51 2.83
N LEU A 146 -55.47 -25.73 3.01
CA LEU A 146 -54.36 -25.85 2.03
C LEU A 146 -54.48 -27.13 1.15
N PRO A 147 -53.50 -27.50 0.27
CA PRO A 147 -52.54 -26.74 -0.56
C PRO A 147 -52.54 -27.22 -2.04
N SER A 148 -51.66 -26.66 -2.91
CA SER A 148 -50.84 -27.50 -3.83
C SER A 148 -49.69 -26.70 -4.49
N ASN A 149 -48.50 -27.31 -4.56
CA ASN A 149 -47.38 -26.85 -5.39
C ASN A 149 -47.54 -27.32 -6.84
N ARG A 150 -47.11 -26.49 -7.81
CA ARG A 150 -46.28 -26.96 -8.94
C ARG A 150 -45.45 -25.83 -9.53
#